data_AF-A0A4Y8V2F1-F1
#
_entry.id   AF-A0A4Y8V2F1-F1
#
_cell.length_a   1.000
_cell.length_b   1.000
_cell.length_c   1.000
_cell.angle_alpha   90.00
_cell.angle_beta   90.00
_cell.angle_gamma   90.00
#
_symmetry.space_group_name_H-M   'P 1'
#
loop_
_entity.id
_entity.type
_entity.pdbx_description
1 polymer ?
#
loop_
_entity_poly.entity_id
_entity_poly.type
_entity_poly.pdbx_seq_one_letter_code
_entity_poly.pdbx_strand_id
1 'polypeptide(L)'
;MSTLATWLAASSPDIDVHRVPWPQLATLTQTVHGLREFDAATVVGRVSGTARTVRRTLTSTPLQPDDPDVGLGNLVADVQAFLVDHPQHTATTALQAVLDAATTLLDQPSPLTEWVGDVASEYGAARHGRPEAVLVVPNDRLVAPTLACLEREGLTCVDVATAASLRDQCGHLAAIVLGHPALTYSTAFRTPYVAAREAGWLLTAPPAGRVRLALLTDDPPLTERDVWVWPDATAHPRWQLNVPPRTTAAPAQSTWFVESPPPEAPIVRPRHASDDDVAATAVITASGHTVYFAPDTGAKPRFLGLEDTGDVTISTIAITQLRPGRVLVEHTSGAARNELIARANQWLTDRKDWTPNRIDATRDGCMALKFIVLWAKHQLTKPGLAQELIRTGLSPDYARGLPDRVMDEDYIAPRRTGFDAIVRVGARLDWSGIDRDFIAAARAAADDVPTLRAAHQHAGDMVHRDLRDRLRDRAWEDAVTTNGWALISDDTLGDVLLSTVVVVDGTHPVPRAWLGVPKLQEDR
;
A
#
# COMPACT_ATOMS: atom_id res chain seq x y z
N MET A 1 10.96 21.44 -10.36
CA MET A 1 10.70 21.10 -11.77
C MET A 1 11.96 20.42 -12.28
N SER A 2 12.04 19.09 -12.19
CA SER A 2 13.18 18.37 -12.79
C SER A 2 13.04 18.48 -14.31
N THR A 3 14.16 18.73 -14.97
CA THR A 3 14.31 18.54 -16.41
C THR A 3 13.94 17.09 -16.72
N LEU A 4 12.70 16.85 -17.18
CA LEU A 4 12.36 15.60 -17.85
C LEU A 4 13.37 15.47 -18.99
N ALA A 5 14.36 14.59 -18.79
CA ALA A 5 15.36 14.25 -19.79
C ALA A 5 14.61 13.96 -21.08
N THR A 6 15.03 14.60 -22.18
CA THR A 6 14.37 14.45 -23.47
C THR A 6 14.58 13.01 -23.93
N TRP A 7 13.57 12.17 -23.68
CA TRP A 7 13.55 10.77 -24.07
C TRP A 7 13.75 10.67 -25.58
N LEU A 8 14.80 9.97 -26.01
CA LEU A 8 15.04 9.69 -27.42
C LEU A 8 14.08 8.58 -27.84
N ALA A 9 12.83 8.94 -28.14
CA ALA A 9 11.91 8.02 -28.80
C ALA A 9 12.52 7.61 -30.14
N ALA A 10 12.70 6.31 -30.37
CA ALA A 10 12.95 5.83 -31.71
C ALA A 10 11.77 6.25 -32.58
N SER A 11 12.01 7.02 -33.63
CA SER A 11 10.93 7.51 -34.50
C SER A 11 10.20 6.38 -35.23
N SER A 12 10.76 5.16 -35.23
CA SER A 12 10.22 3.94 -35.84
C SER A 12 10.81 2.67 -35.19
N PRO A 13 10.38 2.26 -33.99
CA PRO A 13 10.79 0.99 -33.39
C PRO A 13 10.31 -0.20 -34.24
N ASP A 14 11.20 -1.18 -34.42
CA ASP A 14 10.90 -2.47 -35.02
C ASP A 14 10.46 -3.45 -33.92
N ILE A 15 9.17 -3.77 -33.86
CA ILE A 15 8.55 -4.62 -32.84
C ILE A 15 8.16 -5.94 -33.50
N ASP A 16 8.82 -7.01 -33.07
CA ASP A 16 8.48 -8.37 -33.47
C ASP A 16 7.77 -9.10 -32.32
N VAL A 17 6.56 -9.59 -32.58
CA VAL A 17 5.70 -10.22 -31.58
C VAL A 17 5.61 -11.72 -31.87
N HIS A 18 6.14 -12.52 -30.95
CA HIS A 18 6.04 -13.97 -30.99
C HIS A 18 4.97 -14.49 -30.03
N ARG A 19 4.20 -15.49 -30.47
CA ARG A 19 3.19 -16.15 -29.64
C ARG A 19 3.71 -17.51 -29.19
N VAL A 20 3.92 -17.67 -27.89
CA VAL A 20 4.44 -18.90 -27.29
C VAL A 20 3.27 -19.74 -26.75
N PRO A 21 3.13 -21.01 -27.18
CA PRO A 21 2.14 -21.91 -26.61
C PRO A 21 2.61 -22.46 -25.26
N TRP A 22 1.80 -22.27 -24.21
CA TRP A 22 2.04 -22.92 -22.91
C TRP A 22 0.73 -23.44 -22.29
N PRO A 23 0.18 -24.54 -22.83
CA PRO A 23 -1.13 -25.05 -22.44
C PRO A 23 -1.26 -25.33 -20.94
N GLN A 24 -0.21 -25.84 -20.30
CA GLN A 24 -0.20 -26.21 -18.87
C GLN A 24 -0.37 -24.98 -17.97
N LEU A 25 0.31 -23.88 -18.28
CA LEU A 25 0.13 -22.63 -17.55
C LEU A 25 -1.27 -22.03 -17.76
N ALA A 26 -1.81 -22.16 -18.98
CA ALA A 26 -3.20 -21.78 -19.27
C ALA A 26 -4.21 -22.65 -18.47
N THR A 27 -3.98 -23.96 -18.37
CA THR A 27 -4.80 -24.88 -17.56
C THR A 27 -4.78 -24.49 -16.08
N LEU A 28 -3.60 -24.28 -15.48
CA LEU A 28 -3.49 -23.82 -14.10
C LEU A 28 -4.31 -22.52 -13.88
N THR A 29 -4.15 -21.59 -14.82
CA THR A 29 -4.84 -20.29 -14.77
C THR A 29 -6.37 -20.47 -14.84
N GLN A 30 -6.86 -21.33 -15.74
CA GLN A 30 -8.29 -21.63 -15.89
C GLN A 30 -8.86 -22.32 -14.65
N THR A 31 -8.12 -23.27 -14.06
CA THR A 31 -8.58 -23.99 -12.87
C THR A 31 -8.66 -23.07 -11.65
N VAL A 32 -7.68 -22.19 -11.48
CA VAL A 32 -7.70 -21.16 -10.42
C VAL A 32 -8.88 -20.21 -10.59
N HIS A 33 -9.24 -19.85 -11.83
CA HIS A 33 -10.44 -19.05 -12.09
C HIS A 33 -11.73 -19.76 -11.64
N GLY A 34 -11.79 -21.08 -11.74
CA GLY A 34 -12.90 -21.89 -11.24
C GLY A 34 -13.08 -21.81 -9.72
N LEU A 35 -12.05 -21.38 -8.98
CA LEU A 35 -12.18 -21.19 -7.52
C LEU A 35 -13.08 -20.00 -7.14
N ARG A 36 -13.46 -19.14 -8.09
CA ARG A 36 -14.31 -17.96 -7.82
C ARG A 36 -15.64 -18.28 -7.15
N GLU A 37 -16.17 -19.47 -7.34
CA GLU A 37 -17.41 -19.92 -6.67
C GLU A 37 -17.22 -20.07 -5.14
N PHE A 38 -15.97 -20.11 -4.69
CA PHE A 38 -15.56 -20.32 -3.30
C PHE A 38 -14.76 -19.13 -2.77
N ASP A 39 -14.90 -17.97 -3.41
CA ASP A 39 -14.18 -16.74 -3.14
C ASP A 39 -14.31 -16.25 -1.67
N ALA A 40 -15.32 -16.72 -0.92
CA ALA A 40 -15.45 -16.46 0.53
C ALA A 40 -14.49 -17.29 1.41
N ALA A 41 -13.88 -18.35 0.89
CA ALA A 41 -13.02 -19.24 1.65
C ALA A 41 -11.58 -18.76 1.68
N THR A 42 -10.98 -18.78 2.87
CA THR A 42 -9.62 -18.29 3.10
C THR A 42 -8.58 -18.87 2.14
N VAL A 43 -8.54 -20.20 2.09
CA VAL A 43 -7.56 -20.94 1.30
C VAL A 43 -7.62 -20.56 -0.19
N VAL A 44 -8.82 -20.29 -0.71
CA VAL A 44 -9.04 -19.96 -2.12
C VAL A 44 -8.38 -18.64 -2.47
N GLY A 45 -8.56 -17.62 -1.62
CA GLY A 45 -7.90 -16.34 -1.79
C GLY A 45 -6.37 -16.47 -1.82
N ARG A 46 -5.80 -17.30 -0.95
CA ARG A 46 -4.35 -17.52 -0.86
C ARG A 46 -3.84 -18.20 -2.12
N VAL A 47 -4.48 -19.30 -2.51
CA VAL A 47 -4.17 -20.10 -3.70
C VAL A 47 -4.25 -19.24 -4.97
N SER A 48 -5.32 -18.46 -5.12
CA SER A 48 -5.50 -17.54 -6.26
C SER A 48 -4.43 -16.44 -6.30
N GLY A 49 -4.06 -15.89 -5.14
CA GLY A 49 -2.98 -14.90 -5.02
C GLY A 49 -1.61 -15.46 -5.40
N THR A 50 -1.27 -16.63 -4.86
CA THR A 50 -0.01 -17.32 -5.17
C THR A 50 0.04 -17.73 -6.64
N ALA A 51 -1.02 -18.31 -7.20
CA ALA A 51 -1.07 -18.71 -8.61
C ALA A 51 -0.94 -17.51 -9.56
N ARG A 52 -1.51 -16.35 -9.21
CA ARG A 52 -1.31 -15.10 -9.98
C ARG A 52 0.16 -14.67 -9.95
N THR A 53 0.82 -14.79 -8.79
CA THR A 53 2.25 -14.47 -8.65
C THR A 53 3.10 -15.42 -9.49
N VAL A 54 2.84 -16.73 -9.41
CA VAL A 54 3.49 -17.77 -10.23
C VAL A 54 3.35 -17.45 -11.70
N ARG A 55 2.12 -17.23 -12.20
CA ARG A 55 1.90 -16.89 -13.61
C ARG A 55 2.70 -15.65 -13.98
N ARG A 56 2.64 -14.57 -13.20
CA ARG A 56 3.36 -13.33 -13.51
C ARG A 56 4.86 -13.57 -13.62
N THR A 57 5.46 -14.30 -12.69
CA THR A 57 6.89 -14.62 -12.74
C THR A 57 7.22 -15.46 -13.98
N LEU A 58 6.46 -16.52 -14.24
CA LEU A 58 6.67 -17.40 -15.41
C LEU A 58 6.40 -16.71 -16.75
N THR A 59 5.53 -15.69 -16.81
CA THR A 59 5.28 -14.93 -18.03
C THR A 59 6.22 -13.74 -18.22
N SER A 60 7.10 -13.48 -17.26
CA SER A 60 7.98 -12.30 -17.26
C SER A 60 9.46 -12.63 -17.13
N THR A 61 9.79 -13.91 -17.00
CA THR A 61 11.16 -14.42 -16.83
C THR A 61 11.32 -15.75 -17.57
N PRO A 62 12.56 -16.15 -17.91
CA PRO A 62 12.87 -17.48 -18.44
C PRO A 62 13.05 -18.52 -17.32
N LEU A 63 12.61 -18.25 -16.09
CA LEU A 63 12.73 -19.19 -14.98
C LEU A 63 11.95 -20.48 -15.24
N GLN A 64 12.50 -21.59 -14.77
CA GLN A 64 11.83 -22.89 -14.83
C GLN A 64 10.71 -22.96 -13.77
N PRO A 65 9.62 -23.72 -14.01
CA PRO A 65 8.54 -23.84 -13.04
C PRO A 65 8.95 -24.38 -11.67
N ASP A 66 10.02 -25.17 -11.60
CA ASP A 66 10.59 -25.73 -10.37
C ASP A 66 11.55 -24.77 -9.64
N ASP A 67 11.85 -23.61 -10.22
CA ASP A 67 12.70 -22.60 -9.59
C ASP A 67 12.02 -22.03 -8.33
N PRO A 68 12.72 -21.96 -7.18
CA PRO A 68 12.14 -21.50 -5.92
C PRO A 68 11.56 -20.08 -5.98
N ASP A 69 12.13 -19.20 -6.82
CA ASP A 69 11.68 -17.81 -6.96
C ASP A 69 10.34 -17.69 -7.71
N VAL A 70 9.92 -18.74 -8.42
CA VAL A 70 8.59 -18.83 -9.04
C VAL A 70 7.50 -19.05 -8.00
N GLY A 71 7.79 -19.83 -6.94
CA GLY A 71 6.86 -20.14 -5.86
C GLY A 71 5.79 -21.19 -6.17
N LEU A 72 5.89 -21.90 -7.30
CA LEU A 72 4.94 -22.96 -7.69
C LEU A 72 5.04 -24.19 -6.76
N GLY A 73 6.24 -24.54 -6.30
CA GLY A 73 6.42 -25.60 -5.30
C GLY A 73 5.73 -25.29 -3.97
N ASN A 74 5.76 -24.02 -3.52
CA ASN A 74 5.06 -23.58 -2.32
C ASN A 74 3.54 -23.68 -2.50
N LEU A 75 3.02 -23.31 -3.69
CA LEU A 75 1.61 -23.47 -4.00
C LEU A 75 1.16 -24.94 -3.90
N VAL A 76 1.94 -25.86 -4.48
CA VAL A 76 1.65 -27.30 -4.41
C VAL A 76 1.65 -27.79 -2.96
N ALA A 77 2.67 -27.45 -2.19
CA ALA A 77 2.77 -27.84 -0.78
C ALA A 77 1.61 -27.29 0.06
N ASP A 78 1.25 -26.01 -0.10
CA ASP A 78 0.17 -25.35 0.63
C ASP A 78 -1.19 -25.99 0.33
N VAL A 79 -1.49 -26.26 -0.95
CA VAL A 79 -2.74 -26.89 -1.36
C VAL A 79 -2.80 -28.33 -0.85
N GLN A 80 -1.71 -29.08 -0.99
CA GLN A 80 -1.65 -30.46 -0.52
C GLN A 80 -1.84 -30.56 1.00
N ALA A 81 -1.16 -29.71 1.78
CA ALA A 81 -1.34 -29.65 3.23
C ALA A 81 -2.79 -29.34 3.61
N PHE A 82 -3.41 -28.35 2.96
CA PHE A 82 -4.81 -28.01 3.22
C PHE A 82 -5.78 -29.16 2.92
N LEU A 83 -5.59 -29.87 1.80
CA LEU A 83 -6.45 -31.00 1.41
C LEU A 83 -6.36 -32.17 2.41
N VAL A 84 -5.19 -32.37 3.02
CA VAL A 84 -4.97 -33.38 4.08
C VAL A 84 -5.63 -32.94 5.40
N ASP A 85 -5.45 -31.69 5.79
CA ASP A 85 -5.96 -31.16 7.06
C ASP A 85 -7.49 -30.93 7.05
N HIS A 86 -8.06 -30.67 5.88
CA HIS A 86 -9.47 -30.30 5.70
C HIS A 86 -10.19 -31.09 4.59
N PRO A 87 -10.25 -32.43 4.67
CA PRO A 87 -10.77 -33.28 3.59
C PRO A 87 -12.26 -33.06 3.28
N GLN A 88 -13.03 -32.49 4.21
CA GLN A 88 -14.47 -32.23 4.07
C GLN A 88 -14.80 -30.78 3.65
N HIS A 89 -13.80 -29.95 3.36
CA HIS A 89 -14.03 -28.56 2.98
C HIS A 89 -14.80 -28.47 1.64
N THR A 90 -15.65 -27.45 1.49
CA THR A 90 -16.51 -27.29 0.30
C THR A 90 -15.71 -27.05 -0.99
N ALA A 91 -14.51 -26.49 -0.88
CA ALA A 91 -13.61 -26.21 -2.01
C ALA A 91 -12.65 -27.37 -2.38
N THR A 92 -12.67 -28.51 -1.68
CA THR A 92 -11.67 -29.60 -1.84
C THR A 92 -11.54 -30.08 -3.28
N THR A 93 -12.64 -30.32 -3.99
CA THR A 93 -12.60 -30.79 -5.40
C THR A 93 -11.95 -29.76 -6.33
N ALA A 94 -12.25 -28.47 -6.14
CA ALA A 94 -11.70 -27.41 -6.98
C ALA A 94 -10.21 -27.18 -6.67
N LEU A 95 -9.81 -27.28 -5.40
CA LEU A 95 -8.42 -27.21 -4.97
C LEU A 95 -7.59 -28.42 -5.45
N GLN A 96 -8.18 -29.62 -5.50
CA GLN A 96 -7.52 -30.79 -6.08
C GLN A 96 -7.19 -30.57 -7.56
N ALA A 97 -8.12 -29.98 -8.33
CA ALA A 97 -7.85 -29.66 -9.72
C ALA A 97 -6.71 -28.64 -9.87
N VAL A 98 -6.60 -27.67 -8.94
CA VAL A 98 -5.46 -26.72 -8.92
C VAL A 98 -4.15 -27.45 -8.61
N LEU A 99 -4.16 -28.36 -7.63
CA LEU A 99 -2.99 -29.18 -7.29
C LEU A 99 -2.51 -30.00 -8.48
N ASP A 100 -3.42 -30.67 -9.19
CA ASP A 100 -3.10 -31.49 -10.36
C ASP A 100 -2.50 -30.64 -11.49
N ALA A 101 -3.08 -29.46 -11.75
CA ALA A 101 -2.57 -28.54 -12.77
C ALA A 101 -1.21 -27.93 -12.39
N ALA A 102 -1.02 -27.56 -11.12
CA ALA A 102 0.23 -27.02 -10.60
C ALA A 102 1.36 -28.07 -10.64
N THR A 103 1.06 -29.31 -10.26
CA THR A 103 2.01 -30.44 -10.33
C THR A 103 2.40 -30.74 -11.77
N THR A 104 1.42 -30.76 -12.68
CA THR A 104 1.68 -30.94 -14.12
C THR A 104 2.59 -29.83 -14.66
N LEU A 105 2.41 -28.58 -14.21
CA LEU A 105 3.26 -27.46 -14.64
C LEU A 105 4.68 -27.55 -14.08
N LEU A 106 4.88 -28.04 -12.85
CA LEU A 106 6.21 -28.25 -12.25
C LEU A 106 7.08 -29.20 -13.09
N ASP A 107 6.48 -30.23 -13.67
CA ASP A 107 7.18 -31.25 -14.44
C ASP A 107 7.47 -30.85 -15.90
N GLN A 108 7.22 -29.59 -16.28
CA GLN A 108 7.38 -29.12 -17.65
C GLN A 108 8.42 -28.00 -17.73
N PRO A 109 9.31 -28.02 -18.75
CA PRO A 109 10.22 -26.90 -18.97
C PRO A 109 9.46 -25.64 -19.40
N SER A 110 10.02 -24.47 -19.09
CA SER A 110 9.49 -23.20 -19.56
C SER A 110 9.79 -22.99 -21.06
N PRO A 111 8.77 -22.84 -21.92
CA PRO A 111 8.99 -22.55 -23.34
C PRO A 111 9.52 -21.13 -23.57
N LEU A 112 9.45 -20.25 -22.57
CA LEU A 112 10.08 -18.93 -22.66
C LEU A 112 11.60 -19.01 -22.54
N THR A 113 12.16 -20.00 -21.85
CA THR A 113 13.61 -20.20 -21.78
C THR A 113 14.17 -20.51 -23.17
N GLU A 114 13.54 -21.44 -23.88
CA GLU A 114 13.92 -21.80 -25.26
C GLU A 114 13.83 -20.58 -26.19
N TRP A 115 12.70 -19.86 -26.16
CA TRP A 115 12.52 -18.68 -26.98
C TRP A 115 13.52 -17.56 -26.66
N VAL A 116 13.84 -17.31 -25.39
CA VAL A 116 14.86 -16.34 -25.01
C VAL A 116 16.24 -16.77 -25.52
N GLY A 117 16.56 -18.07 -25.49
CA GLY A 117 17.79 -18.61 -26.07
C GLY A 117 17.89 -18.36 -27.57
N ASP A 118 16.82 -18.62 -28.32
CA ASP A 118 16.75 -18.35 -29.76
C ASP A 118 16.99 -16.87 -30.07
N VAL A 119 16.30 -15.98 -29.36
CA VAL A 119 16.45 -14.53 -29.53
C VAL A 119 17.86 -14.07 -29.15
N ALA A 120 18.39 -14.53 -28.01
CA ALA A 120 19.73 -14.18 -27.54
C ALA A 120 20.82 -14.60 -28.54
N SER A 121 20.62 -15.70 -29.27
CA SER A 121 21.55 -16.17 -30.31
C SER A 121 21.69 -15.18 -31.48
N GLU A 122 20.70 -14.31 -31.71
CA GLU A 122 20.79 -13.21 -32.70
C GLU A 122 21.77 -12.11 -32.25
N TYR A 123 22.06 -12.01 -30.95
CA TYR A 123 22.83 -10.94 -30.30
C TYR A 123 24.05 -11.54 -29.60
N GLY A 124 25.04 -11.95 -30.40
CA GLY A 124 26.14 -12.82 -29.96
C GLY A 124 27.45 -12.16 -29.52
N ALA A 125 27.52 -10.83 -29.35
CA ALA A 125 28.78 -10.17 -28.95
C ALA A 125 28.56 -9.07 -27.90
N ALA A 126 29.35 -9.10 -26.83
CA ALA A 126 29.49 -7.96 -25.94
C ALA A 126 30.33 -6.88 -26.63
N ARG A 127 29.70 -5.89 -27.25
CA ARG A 127 30.42 -4.78 -27.89
C ARG A 127 31.02 -3.88 -26.81
N HIS A 128 32.35 -3.77 -26.80
CA HIS A 128 33.08 -3.04 -25.74
C HIS A 128 32.84 -3.59 -24.32
N GLY A 129 32.51 -4.88 -24.16
CA GLY A 129 32.30 -5.50 -22.86
C GLY A 129 30.92 -5.28 -22.25
N ARG A 130 29.96 -4.73 -23.00
CA ARG A 130 28.54 -4.60 -22.59
C ARG A 130 27.64 -5.52 -23.44
N PRO A 131 26.67 -6.23 -22.84
CA PRO A 131 25.65 -6.98 -23.57
C PRO A 131 24.87 -6.13 -24.58
N GLU A 132 24.65 -6.65 -25.78
CA GLU A 132 23.91 -5.95 -26.85
C GLU A 132 22.40 -6.06 -26.69
N ALA A 133 21.90 -7.06 -25.96
CA ALA A 133 20.48 -7.21 -25.66
C ALA A 133 20.22 -7.01 -24.16
N VAL A 134 19.01 -6.56 -23.82
CA VAL A 134 18.53 -6.51 -22.43
C VAL A 134 17.18 -7.20 -22.32
N LEU A 135 17.07 -8.11 -21.35
CA LEU A 135 15.83 -8.73 -20.93
C LEU A 135 15.19 -7.88 -19.83
N VAL A 136 13.94 -7.46 -20.07
CA VAL A 136 13.21 -6.58 -19.16
C VAL A 136 12.37 -7.40 -18.20
N VAL A 137 12.61 -7.23 -16.90
CA VAL A 137 11.86 -7.86 -15.81
C VAL A 137 11.00 -6.82 -15.06
N PRO A 138 9.90 -7.24 -14.41
CA PRO A 138 8.96 -6.29 -13.83
C PRO A 138 9.37 -5.67 -12.48
N ASN A 139 10.36 -6.23 -11.77
CA ASN A 139 10.84 -5.75 -10.47
C ASN A 139 12.26 -6.25 -10.18
N ASP A 140 12.97 -5.57 -9.27
CA ASP A 140 14.41 -5.76 -9.07
C ASP A 140 14.74 -7.14 -8.45
N ARG A 141 13.83 -7.71 -7.64
CA ARG A 141 14.03 -9.05 -7.06
C ARG A 141 14.18 -10.17 -8.10
N LEU A 142 13.65 -9.98 -9.30
CA LEU A 142 13.72 -10.98 -10.38
C LEU A 142 15.02 -10.84 -11.19
N VAL A 143 15.79 -9.76 -11.02
CA VAL A 143 17.02 -9.53 -11.78
C VAL A 143 18.05 -10.63 -11.48
N ALA A 144 18.37 -10.85 -10.21
CA ALA A 144 19.40 -11.83 -9.83
C ALA A 144 19.03 -13.29 -10.18
N PRO A 145 17.81 -13.78 -9.88
CA PRO A 145 17.40 -15.13 -10.29
C PRO A 145 17.41 -15.30 -11.81
N THR A 146 16.95 -14.29 -12.55
CA THR A 146 16.93 -14.33 -14.02
C THR A 146 18.35 -14.35 -14.58
N LEU A 147 19.27 -13.55 -14.05
CA LEU A 147 20.69 -13.59 -14.43
C LEU A 147 21.29 -14.98 -14.17
N ALA A 148 21.08 -15.54 -12.99
CA ALA A 148 21.58 -16.88 -12.65
C ALA A 148 21.01 -17.97 -13.57
N CYS A 149 19.75 -17.84 -14.00
CA CYS A 149 19.15 -18.73 -14.99
C CYS A 149 19.82 -18.57 -16.36
N LEU A 150 19.97 -17.34 -16.86
CA LEU A 150 20.64 -17.08 -18.14
C LEU A 150 22.09 -17.58 -18.14
N GLU A 151 22.84 -17.39 -17.04
CA GLU A 151 24.21 -17.90 -16.89
C GLU A 151 24.27 -19.44 -16.96
N ARG A 152 23.30 -20.13 -16.34
CA ARG A 152 23.19 -21.59 -16.37
C ARG A 152 22.93 -22.13 -17.78
N GLU A 153 22.15 -21.40 -18.55
CA GLU A 153 21.88 -21.68 -19.98
C GLU A 153 23.03 -21.20 -20.90
N GLY A 154 24.09 -20.60 -20.36
CA GLY A 154 25.22 -20.07 -21.14
C GLY A 154 24.93 -18.78 -21.90
N LEU A 155 23.85 -18.08 -21.58
CA LEU A 155 23.37 -16.86 -22.22
C LEU A 155 23.97 -15.59 -21.60
N THR A 156 25.29 -15.47 -21.58
CA THR A 156 26.01 -14.32 -20.97
C THR A 156 25.99 -13.05 -21.83
N CYS A 157 25.33 -13.07 -22.99
CA CYS A 157 25.24 -11.97 -23.94
C CYS A 157 24.03 -11.05 -23.74
N VAL A 158 23.23 -11.31 -22.70
CA VAL A 158 21.99 -10.59 -22.38
C VAL A 158 22.10 -9.96 -21.00
N ASP A 159 21.84 -8.66 -20.91
CA ASP A 159 21.69 -7.95 -19.63
C ASP A 159 20.28 -8.16 -19.06
N VAL A 160 20.08 -7.96 -17.77
CA VAL A 160 18.75 -8.06 -17.13
C VAL A 160 18.50 -6.79 -16.34
N ALA A 161 17.40 -6.11 -16.64
CA ALA A 161 17.11 -4.81 -16.08
C ALA A 161 15.61 -4.63 -15.86
N THR A 162 15.24 -3.78 -14.89
CA THR A 162 13.85 -3.36 -14.74
C THR A 162 13.52 -2.21 -15.69
N ALA A 163 12.24 -2.08 -16.04
CA ALA A 163 11.77 -0.91 -16.77
C ALA A 163 12.19 0.41 -16.09
N ALA A 164 12.17 0.46 -14.74
CA ALA A 164 12.61 1.63 -14.00
C ALA A 164 14.12 1.93 -14.18
N SER A 165 15.00 0.92 -14.21
CA SER A 165 16.44 1.13 -14.40
C SER A 165 16.83 1.54 -15.82
N LEU A 166 16.08 1.06 -16.82
CA LEU A 166 16.29 1.36 -18.24
C LEU A 166 15.88 2.78 -18.63
N ARG A 167 15.18 3.48 -17.73
CA ARG A 167 14.78 4.88 -17.91
C ARG A 167 15.97 5.80 -18.09
N ASP A 168 17.05 5.56 -17.34
CA ASP A 168 18.22 6.43 -17.33
C ASP A 168 19.38 5.85 -18.16
N GLN A 169 19.18 4.69 -18.79
CA GLN A 169 20.22 3.96 -19.52
C GLN A 169 19.80 3.65 -20.96
N CYS A 170 20.49 4.25 -21.92
CA CYS A 170 20.35 3.94 -23.34
C CYS A 170 21.62 3.24 -23.87
N GLY A 171 21.46 2.35 -24.87
CA GLY A 171 22.61 1.82 -25.60
C GLY A 171 22.58 0.32 -25.94
N HIS A 172 21.46 -0.38 -25.69
CA HIS A 172 21.29 -1.75 -26.16
C HIS A 172 20.83 -1.74 -27.63
N LEU A 173 21.04 -2.83 -28.36
CA LEU A 173 20.54 -3.01 -29.73
C LEU A 173 19.13 -3.60 -29.74
N ALA A 174 18.81 -4.47 -28.78
CA ALA A 174 17.49 -5.09 -28.65
C ALA A 174 17.00 -5.09 -27.19
N ALA A 175 15.68 -4.90 -27.03
CA ALA A 175 14.97 -5.15 -25.78
C ALA A 175 14.11 -6.43 -25.92
N ILE A 176 14.28 -7.37 -25.00
CA ILE A 176 13.52 -8.60 -24.90
C ILE A 176 12.47 -8.40 -23.81
N VAL A 177 11.19 -8.51 -24.19
CA VAL A 177 10.06 -8.31 -23.27
C VAL A 177 9.23 -9.59 -23.24
N LEU A 178 8.93 -10.05 -22.03
CA LEU A 178 8.13 -11.25 -21.79
C LEU A 178 6.77 -10.87 -21.20
N GLY A 179 5.71 -11.39 -21.82
CA GLY A 179 4.33 -11.25 -21.39
C GLY A 179 3.71 -9.89 -21.73
N HIS A 180 2.37 -9.84 -21.62
CA HIS A 180 1.62 -8.63 -21.97
C HIS A 180 1.86 -7.51 -20.93
N PRO A 181 2.23 -6.27 -21.33
CA PRO A 181 2.54 -5.19 -20.38
C PRO A 181 1.45 -4.93 -19.34
N ALA A 182 0.19 -4.87 -19.77
CA ALA A 182 -0.98 -4.69 -18.90
C ALA A 182 -1.19 -5.81 -17.86
N LEU A 183 -0.63 -7.00 -18.10
CA LEU A 183 -0.75 -8.14 -17.20
C LEU A 183 0.52 -8.26 -16.34
N THR A 184 1.67 -8.36 -17.00
CA THR A 184 2.99 -8.59 -16.39
C THR A 184 3.40 -7.49 -15.42
N TYR A 185 3.10 -6.22 -15.73
CA TYR A 185 3.54 -5.08 -14.92
C TYR A 185 2.42 -4.52 -14.02
N SER A 186 1.23 -5.13 -14.03
CA SER A 186 0.12 -4.73 -13.15
C SER A 186 0.35 -5.15 -11.70
N THR A 187 -0.18 -4.36 -10.77
CA THR A 187 -0.07 -4.59 -9.32
C THR A 187 -1.37 -4.21 -8.62
N ALA A 188 -1.48 -4.51 -7.33
CA ALA A 188 -2.60 -4.14 -6.46
C ALA A 188 -2.99 -2.64 -6.49
N PHE A 189 -2.02 -1.75 -6.75
CA PHE A 189 -2.18 -0.28 -6.75
C PHE A 189 -1.94 0.33 -8.13
N ARG A 190 -1.53 -0.49 -9.11
CA ARG A 190 -1.33 -0.13 -10.50
C ARG A 190 -2.33 -0.88 -11.36
N THR A 191 -3.38 -0.17 -11.79
CA THR A 191 -4.40 -0.77 -12.66
C THR A 191 -3.78 -1.24 -13.97
N PRO A 192 -4.40 -2.19 -14.68
CA PRO A 192 -3.88 -2.70 -15.96
C PRO A 192 -3.70 -1.61 -17.00
N TYR A 193 -4.58 -0.61 -17.00
CA TYR A 193 -4.48 0.55 -17.87
C TYR A 193 -3.26 1.41 -17.57
N VAL A 194 -3.01 1.71 -16.28
CA VAL A 194 -1.81 2.45 -15.85
C VAL A 194 -0.55 1.63 -16.17
N ALA A 195 -0.57 0.31 -15.94
CA ALA A 195 0.55 -0.57 -16.29
C ALA A 195 0.85 -0.63 -17.79
N ALA A 196 -0.17 -0.76 -18.63
CA ALA A 196 -0.02 -0.72 -20.08
C ALA A 196 0.61 0.60 -20.53
N ARG A 197 0.24 1.72 -19.90
CA ARG A 197 0.82 3.04 -20.20
C ARG A 197 2.25 3.20 -19.69
N GLU A 198 2.52 2.81 -18.44
CA GLU A 198 3.84 2.94 -17.81
C GLU A 198 4.88 1.95 -18.36
N ALA A 199 4.47 0.82 -18.94
CA ALA A 199 5.36 -0.18 -19.54
C ALA A 199 5.27 -0.20 -21.07
N GLY A 200 4.26 0.44 -21.67
CA GLY A 200 4.09 0.54 -23.11
C GLY A 200 5.26 1.26 -23.79
N TRP A 201 5.98 2.12 -23.06
CA TRP A 201 7.20 2.74 -23.59
C TRP A 201 8.31 1.75 -23.92
N LEU A 202 8.34 0.57 -23.28
CA LEU A 202 9.27 -0.52 -23.63
C LEU A 202 9.12 -0.96 -25.10
N LEU A 203 7.92 -0.74 -25.65
CA LEU A 203 7.60 -1.02 -27.03
C LEU A 203 7.84 0.20 -27.92
N THR A 204 7.78 1.44 -27.37
CA THR A 204 7.78 2.69 -28.17
C THR A 204 9.07 3.48 -28.23
N ALA A 205 9.80 3.49 -27.13
CA ALA A 205 11.03 4.22 -26.94
C ALA A 205 11.98 3.30 -26.16
N PRO A 206 12.31 2.12 -26.71
CA PRO A 206 13.06 1.15 -25.96
C PRO A 206 14.47 1.74 -25.70
N PRO A 207 15.22 1.22 -24.72
CA PRO A 207 16.67 1.47 -24.62
C PRO A 207 17.46 0.97 -25.85
N ALA A 208 16.75 0.51 -26.90
CA ALA A 208 17.17 -0.24 -28.06
C ALA A 208 16.36 0.13 -29.33
N GLY A 209 16.95 -0.09 -30.50
CA GLY A 209 16.28 0.14 -31.79
C GLY A 209 15.30 -0.96 -32.22
N ARG A 210 15.32 -2.11 -31.54
CA ARG A 210 14.46 -3.28 -31.80
C ARG A 210 13.84 -3.81 -30.51
N VAL A 211 12.62 -4.30 -30.62
CA VAL A 211 11.91 -4.97 -29.53
C VAL A 211 11.50 -6.37 -29.97
N ARG A 212 11.79 -7.36 -29.13
CA ARG A 212 11.34 -8.74 -29.26
C ARG A 212 10.37 -9.03 -28.13
N LEU A 213 9.10 -9.24 -28.45
CA LEU A 213 8.04 -9.44 -27.47
C LEU A 213 7.50 -10.87 -27.56
N ALA A 214 7.61 -11.65 -26.48
CA ALA A 214 6.91 -12.92 -26.36
C ALA A 214 5.58 -12.72 -25.61
N LEU A 215 4.48 -13.14 -26.22
CA LEU A 215 3.17 -13.21 -25.59
C LEU A 215 2.73 -14.67 -25.52
N LEU A 216 2.05 -15.08 -24.44
CA LEU A 216 1.43 -16.39 -24.43
C LEU A 216 0.26 -16.44 -25.43
N THR A 217 -0.11 -17.64 -25.86
CA THR A 217 -1.23 -17.83 -26.79
C THR A 217 -2.58 -17.41 -26.18
N ASP A 218 -2.71 -17.50 -24.85
CA ASP A 218 -3.90 -17.10 -24.07
C ASP A 218 -3.87 -15.63 -23.60
N ASP A 219 -2.76 -14.92 -23.78
CA ASP A 219 -2.69 -13.49 -23.47
C ASP A 219 -3.58 -12.66 -24.41
N PRO A 220 -4.12 -11.52 -23.94
CA PRO A 220 -4.93 -10.64 -24.77
C PRO A 220 -4.17 -10.17 -26.03
N PRO A 221 -4.90 -9.78 -27.10
CA PRO A 221 -4.28 -9.16 -28.25
C PRO A 221 -3.65 -7.83 -27.82
N LEU A 222 -2.38 -7.62 -28.18
CA LEU A 222 -1.77 -6.31 -28.07
C LEU A 222 -2.42 -5.40 -29.10
N THR A 223 -3.15 -4.38 -28.65
CA THR A 223 -3.78 -3.39 -29.53
C THR A 223 -2.92 -2.13 -29.60
N GLU A 224 -3.11 -1.33 -30.65
CA GLU A 224 -2.43 -0.02 -30.77
C GLU A 224 -2.73 0.91 -29.57
N ARG A 225 -3.86 0.68 -28.88
CA ARG A 225 -4.24 1.43 -27.66
C ARG A 225 -3.50 0.96 -26.41
N ASP A 226 -2.79 -0.16 -26.46
CA ASP A 226 -1.97 -0.64 -25.34
C ASP A 226 -0.57 -0.05 -25.39
N VAL A 227 -0.26 0.75 -26.42
CA VAL A 227 1.09 1.23 -26.68
C VAL A 227 1.15 2.76 -26.78
N TRP A 228 1.80 3.38 -25.80
CA TRP A 228 1.81 4.82 -25.56
C TRP A 228 3.24 5.34 -25.42
N VAL A 229 3.51 6.53 -25.96
CA VAL A 229 4.73 7.27 -25.66
C VAL A 229 4.56 7.91 -24.29
N TRP A 230 5.34 7.47 -23.32
CA TRP A 230 5.41 8.12 -22.01
C TRP A 230 6.38 9.32 -22.07
N PRO A 231 6.11 10.45 -21.38
CA PRO A 231 4.92 10.78 -20.60
C PRO A 231 3.78 11.43 -21.40
N ASP A 232 3.95 11.67 -22.71
CA ASP A 232 2.95 12.34 -23.53
C ASP A 232 1.81 11.39 -23.92
N ALA A 233 0.79 11.35 -23.06
CA ALA A 233 -0.45 10.61 -23.26
C ALA A 233 -1.26 11.04 -24.51
N THR A 234 -0.77 11.94 -25.35
CA THR A 234 -1.42 12.31 -26.63
C THR A 234 -0.62 11.90 -27.87
N ALA A 235 0.64 11.48 -27.69
CA ALA A 235 1.52 11.05 -28.77
C ALA A 235 1.42 9.53 -28.99
N HIS A 236 0.76 9.11 -30.07
CA HIS A 236 0.87 7.75 -30.59
C HIS A 236 1.90 7.73 -31.74
N PRO A 237 2.98 6.96 -31.61
CA PRO A 237 3.99 6.87 -32.66
C PRO A 237 3.47 6.01 -33.84
N ARG A 238 3.94 6.30 -35.06
CA ARG A 238 3.53 5.58 -36.28
C ARG A 238 4.37 4.32 -36.45
N TRP A 239 3.77 3.13 -36.42
CA TRP A 239 4.52 1.86 -36.50
C TRP A 239 3.96 0.85 -37.49
N GLN A 240 4.80 -0.15 -37.78
CA GLN A 240 4.41 -1.40 -38.43
C GLN A 240 4.41 -2.50 -37.36
N LEU A 241 3.22 -2.94 -36.95
CA LEU A 241 3.06 -4.05 -36.01
C LEU A 241 2.90 -5.36 -36.82
N ASN A 242 3.93 -6.20 -36.82
CA ASN A 242 3.85 -7.53 -37.43
C ASN A 242 3.32 -8.52 -36.39
N VAL A 243 1.98 -8.65 -36.28
CA VAL A 243 1.35 -9.66 -35.41
C VAL A 243 0.96 -10.88 -36.23
N PRO A 244 1.45 -12.09 -35.91
CA PRO A 244 0.95 -13.31 -36.50
C PRO A 244 -0.57 -13.46 -36.26
N PRO A 245 -1.34 -13.96 -37.23
CA PRO A 245 -2.77 -14.20 -37.05
C PRO A 245 -3.01 -15.19 -35.89
N ARG A 246 -4.00 -14.88 -35.07
CA ARG A 246 -4.42 -15.69 -33.92
C ARG A 246 -4.88 -17.07 -34.40
N THR A 247 -4.34 -18.16 -33.84
CA THR A 247 -5.02 -19.46 -33.92
C THR A 247 -6.37 -19.33 -33.22
N THR A 248 -7.44 -19.79 -33.89
CA THR A 248 -8.86 -19.59 -33.54
C THR A 248 -9.28 -20.29 -32.25
N ALA A 249 -8.68 -19.95 -31.12
CA ALA A 249 -9.25 -20.14 -29.81
C ALA A 249 -9.98 -18.82 -29.46
N ALA A 250 -11.31 -18.88 -29.40
CA ALA A 250 -12.12 -17.74 -29.00
C ALA A 250 -11.60 -17.20 -27.67
N PRO A 251 -11.23 -15.91 -27.56
CA PRO A 251 -11.02 -15.30 -26.26
C PRO A 251 -12.36 -15.34 -25.53
N ALA A 252 -12.43 -16.06 -24.41
CA ALA A 252 -13.11 -15.44 -23.29
C ALA A 252 -12.40 -14.11 -23.09
N GLN A 253 -13.09 -12.97 -23.28
CA GLN A 253 -12.59 -11.70 -22.75
C GLN A 253 -12.25 -11.98 -21.31
N SER A 254 -10.97 -12.03 -21.04
CA SER A 254 -10.50 -12.60 -19.81
C SER A 254 -10.80 -11.59 -18.72
N THR A 255 -11.80 -11.92 -17.92
CA THR A 255 -12.14 -11.21 -16.70
C THR A 255 -11.07 -11.48 -15.63
N TRP A 256 -9.77 -11.52 -16.01
CA TRP A 256 -8.59 -11.77 -15.17
C TRP A 256 -8.54 -10.86 -13.93
N PHE A 257 -9.20 -9.71 -14.03
CA PHE A 257 -9.17 -8.59 -13.08
C PHE A 257 -10.38 -8.51 -12.14
N VAL A 258 -11.15 -9.57 -11.98
CA VAL A 258 -11.97 -9.68 -10.76
C VAL A 258 -11.04 -10.19 -9.67
N GLU A 259 -10.69 -9.29 -8.74
CA GLU A 259 -9.99 -9.60 -7.49
C GLU A 259 -10.74 -10.76 -6.80
N SER A 260 -10.16 -11.96 -6.78
CA SER A 260 -10.64 -13.00 -5.87
C SER A 260 -10.51 -12.46 -4.46
N PRO A 261 -11.54 -12.61 -3.62
CA PRO A 261 -11.42 -12.23 -2.24
C PRO A 261 -10.32 -13.07 -1.62
N PRO A 262 -9.50 -12.46 -0.78
CA PRO A 262 -8.26 -13.04 -0.32
C PRO A 262 -8.57 -13.83 0.98
N PRO A 263 -7.57 -14.41 1.63
CA PRO A 263 -7.82 -15.32 2.75
C PRO A 263 -8.51 -14.66 3.96
N GLU A 264 -9.58 -15.24 4.56
CA GLU A 264 -9.91 -14.92 5.97
C GLU A 264 -8.73 -15.41 6.83
N ALA A 265 -7.77 -14.54 7.12
CA ALA A 265 -6.88 -14.73 8.25
C ALA A 265 -7.72 -14.98 9.51
N PRO A 266 -7.22 -15.75 10.50
CA PRO A 266 -7.91 -15.90 11.77
C PRO A 266 -8.14 -14.52 12.37
N ILE A 267 -9.39 -14.04 12.30
CA ILE A 267 -9.81 -12.77 12.86
C ILE A 267 -9.50 -12.85 14.34
N VAL A 268 -8.68 -11.91 14.83
CA VAL A 268 -8.49 -11.74 16.27
C VAL A 268 -9.80 -11.18 16.83
N ARG A 269 -10.74 -12.08 17.15
CA ARG A 269 -12.02 -11.71 17.71
C ARG A 269 -11.80 -11.22 19.15
N PRO A 270 -12.35 -10.06 19.54
CA PRO A 270 -12.32 -9.63 20.94
C PRO A 270 -12.91 -10.75 21.81
N ARG A 271 -12.16 -11.20 22.82
CA ARG A 271 -12.59 -12.30 23.69
C ARG A 271 -13.67 -11.89 24.70
N HIS A 272 -13.98 -10.59 24.81
CA HIS A 272 -14.95 -10.06 25.78
C HIS A 272 -15.75 -8.90 25.18
N ALA A 273 -17.07 -8.94 25.39
CA ALA A 273 -17.95 -7.79 25.17
C ALA A 273 -17.58 -6.70 26.18
N SER A 274 -17.30 -5.49 25.70
CA SER A 274 -17.14 -4.31 26.57
C SER A 274 -18.45 -3.53 26.62
N ASP A 275 -18.65 -2.74 27.67
CA ASP A 275 -19.83 -1.87 27.78
C ASP A 275 -19.88 -0.76 26.70
N ASP A 276 -18.83 -0.60 25.88
CA ASP A 276 -18.71 0.41 24.82
C ASP A 276 -18.29 -0.19 23.46
N ASP A 277 -18.96 -1.27 23.06
CA ASP A 277 -18.74 -1.92 21.77
C ASP A 277 -19.37 -1.13 20.61
N VAL A 278 -18.63 -1.04 19.51
CA VAL A 278 -19.03 -0.37 18.27
C VAL A 278 -19.00 -1.38 17.13
N ALA A 279 -20.02 -1.34 16.29
CA ALA A 279 -20.09 -2.16 15.08
C ALA A 279 -19.06 -1.67 14.05
N ALA A 280 -18.06 -2.50 13.76
CA ALA A 280 -16.98 -2.18 12.83
C ALA A 280 -16.68 -3.32 11.86
N THR A 281 -16.31 -2.98 10.64
CA THR A 281 -15.87 -3.92 9.61
C THR A 281 -14.42 -4.27 9.81
N ALA A 282 -14.10 -5.57 9.80
CA ALA A 282 -12.74 -6.07 9.91
C ALA A 282 -12.09 -6.10 8.54
N VAL A 283 -10.89 -5.55 8.43
CA VAL A 283 -10.09 -5.54 7.22
C VAL A 283 -8.79 -6.25 7.51
N ILE A 284 -8.60 -7.40 6.88
CA ILE A 284 -7.38 -8.18 6.99
C ILE A 284 -6.45 -7.70 5.90
N THR A 285 -5.17 -7.53 6.21
CA THR A 285 -4.17 -7.06 5.24
C THR A 285 -3.06 -8.10 5.04
N ALA A 286 -2.32 -8.02 3.93
CA ALA A 286 -1.27 -8.98 3.58
C ALA A 286 -0.10 -9.04 4.58
N SER A 287 0.09 -7.99 5.36
CA SER A 287 1.00 -7.97 6.49
C SER A 287 0.55 -8.85 7.67
N GLY A 288 -0.67 -9.40 7.64
CA GLY A 288 -1.25 -10.21 8.71
C GLY A 288 -2.02 -9.41 9.76
N HIS A 289 -2.07 -8.08 9.64
CA HIS A 289 -2.83 -7.23 10.56
C HIS A 289 -4.33 -7.27 10.26
N THR A 290 -5.14 -7.05 11.30
CA THR A 290 -6.59 -6.80 11.17
C THR A 290 -6.87 -5.38 11.63
N VAL A 291 -7.42 -4.57 10.73
CA VAL A 291 -7.80 -3.18 10.97
C VAL A 291 -9.31 -3.07 11.03
N TYR A 292 -9.83 -2.36 12.02
CA TYR A 292 -11.27 -2.19 12.19
C TYR A 292 -11.71 -0.79 11.78
N PHE A 293 -12.73 -0.72 10.93
CA PHE A 293 -13.32 0.53 10.48
C PHE A 293 -14.80 0.58 10.81
N ALA A 294 -15.23 1.58 11.58
CA ALA A 294 -16.65 1.87 11.73
C ALA A 294 -17.04 3.04 10.80
N PRO A 295 -18.22 2.99 10.15
CA PRO A 295 -18.66 4.06 9.25
C PRO A 295 -18.70 5.45 9.90
N ASP A 296 -19.12 5.48 11.18
CA ASP A 296 -19.43 6.71 11.92
C ASP A 296 -18.45 6.99 13.06
N THR A 297 -17.42 6.15 13.25
CA THR A 297 -16.49 6.27 14.37
C THR A 297 -15.06 5.92 13.94
N GLY A 298 -14.09 6.70 14.39
CA GLY A 298 -12.68 6.45 14.12
C GLY A 298 -12.18 7.04 12.80
N ALA A 299 -11.03 6.54 12.34
CA ALA A 299 -10.44 6.93 11.06
C ALA A 299 -11.15 6.23 9.90
N LYS A 300 -11.24 6.90 8.75
CA LYS A 300 -11.74 6.30 7.51
C LYS A 300 -10.59 5.60 6.77
N PRO A 301 -10.85 4.49 6.04
CA PRO A 301 -9.82 3.83 5.25
C PRO A 301 -9.16 4.79 4.26
N ARG A 302 -7.82 4.77 4.25
CA ARG A 302 -7.00 5.49 3.27
C ARG A 302 -6.36 4.47 2.34
N PHE A 303 -6.50 4.67 1.04
CA PHE A 303 -5.90 3.80 0.04
C PHE A 303 -4.84 4.54 -0.76
N LEU A 304 -3.83 3.77 -1.18
CA LEU A 304 -2.78 4.20 -2.08
C LEU A 304 -3.18 3.89 -3.53
N GLY A 305 -3.02 4.85 -4.42
CA GLY A 305 -3.23 4.68 -5.85
C GLY A 305 -2.14 5.39 -6.67
N LEU A 306 -1.99 4.99 -7.93
CA LEU A 306 -1.19 5.71 -8.91
C LEU A 306 -2.11 6.40 -9.91
N GLU A 307 -1.87 7.69 -10.14
CA GLU A 307 -2.47 8.42 -11.23
C GLU A 307 -1.85 8.02 -12.57
N ASP A 308 -2.54 8.39 -13.64
CA ASP A 308 -2.11 8.23 -15.02
C ASP A 308 -0.75 8.89 -15.34
N THR A 309 -0.30 9.84 -14.51
CA THR A 309 1.00 10.52 -14.57
C THR A 309 2.10 9.78 -13.81
N GLY A 310 1.77 8.65 -13.17
CA GLY A 310 2.68 7.90 -12.30
C GLY A 310 2.82 8.50 -10.90
N ASP A 311 2.04 9.54 -10.59
CA ASP A 311 2.05 10.21 -9.29
C ASP A 311 1.31 9.39 -8.23
N VAL A 312 1.87 9.39 -7.01
CA VAL A 312 1.31 8.67 -5.86
C VAL A 312 0.18 9.47 -5.23
N THR A 313 -0.98 8.83 -5.10
CA THR A 313 -2.15 9.39 -4.44
C THR A 313 -2.52 8.63 -3.19
N ILE A 314 -2.93 9.37 -2.16
CA ILE A 314 -3.56 8.82 -0.96
C ILE A 314 -4.94 9.44 -0.88
N SER A 315 -5.96 8.58 -0.93
CA SER A 315 -7.35 8.99 -0.96
C SER A 315 -8.14 8.27 0.13
N THR A 316 -9.09 8.98 0.74
CA THR A 316 -9.99 8.41 1.75
C THR A 316 -11.22 7.83 1.07
N ILE A 317 -11.65 6.63 1.45
CA ILE A 317 -12.85 5.98 0.88
C ILE A 317 -13.82 5.55 1.98
N ALA A 318 -15.08 5.35 1.57
CA ALA A 318 -16.04 4.67 2.42
C ALA A 318 -15.64 3.19 2.58
N ILE A 319 -15.85 2.62 3.77
CA ILE A 319 -15.56 1.20 4.03
C ILE A 319 -16.30 0.27 3.05
N THR A 320 -17.50 0.66 2.62
CA THR A 320 -18.31 -0.06 1.61
C THR A 320 -17.67 -0.13 0.23
N GLN A 321 -16.67 0.71 -0.05
CA GLN A 321 -15.91 0.75 -1.31
C GLN A 321 -14.55 0.06 -1.19
N LEU A 322 -14.13 -0.32 0.02
CA LEU A 322 -12.92 -1.08 0.22
C LEU A 322 -13.13 -2.49 -0.36
N ARG A 323 -12.14 -2.96 -1.10
CA ARG A 323 -12.16 -4.26 -1.75
C ARG A 323 -10.82 -4.94 -1.54
N PRO A 324 -10.81 -6.29 -1.52
CA PRO A 324 -9.63 -7.11 -1.78
C PRO A 324 -8.68 -6.48 -2.80
N GLY A 325 -7.37 -6.61 -2.66
CA GLY A 325 -6.41 -6.16 -3.67
C GLY A 325 -6.04 -4.66 -3.62
N ARG A 326 -6.82 -3.79 -2.97
CA ARG A 326 -6.41 -2.39 -2.74
C ARG A 326 -5.27 -2.28 -1.73
N VAL A 327 -4.40 -1.28 -1.83
CA VAL A 327 -3.36 -1.03 -0.81
C VAL A 327 -3.87 -0.03 0.23
N LEU A 328 -3.98 -0.47 1.47
CA LEU A 328 -4.30 0.36 2.62
C LEU A 328 -3.05 1.10 3.10
N VAL A 329 -3.23 2.35 3.53
CA VAL A 329 -2.20 3.17 4.15
C VAL A 329 -2.47 3.26 5.65
N GLU A 330 -1.62 2.63 6.45
CA GLU A 330 -1.76 2.48 7.89
C GLU A 330 -0.60 3.20 8.58
N HIS A 331 -0.89 4.07 9.55
CA HIS A 331 0.14 4.64 10.41
C HIS A 331 0.38 3.67 11.56
N THR A 332 1.58 3.09 11.62
CA THR A 332 1.95 2.12 12.67
C THR A 332 2.73 2.76 13.82
N SER A 333 3.29 3.95 13.60
CA SER A 333 3.81 4.81 14.67
C SER A 333 3.55 6.29 14.37
N GLY A 334 3.57 7.12 15.42
CA GLY A 334 3.42 8.57 15.31
C GLY A 334 4.77 9.27 15.13
N ALA A 335 4.74 10.49 14.60
CA ALA A 335 5.94 11.33 14.54
C ALA A 335 6.54 11.56 15.93
N ALA A 336 7.86 11.69 15.97
CA ALA A 336 8.58 12.02 17.19
C ALA A 336 8.01 13.31 17.81
N ARG A 337 7.71 13.26 19.10
CA ARG A 337 7.10 14.39 19.82
C ARG A 337 7.89 15.69 19.67
N ASN A 338 9.23 15.60 19.68
CA ASN A 338 10.10 16.75 19.50
C ASN A 338 9.96 17.39 18.11
N GLU A 339 9.75 16.58 17.07
CA GLU A 339 9.55 17.05 15.70
C GLU A 339 8.24 17.81 15.56
N LEU A 340 7.15 17.27 16.15
CA LEU A 340 5.86 17.95 16.18
C LEU A 340 5.93 19.29 16.94
N ILE A 341 6.65 19.32 18.06
CA ILE A 341 6.87 20.55 18.85
C ILE A 341 7.70 21.57 18.04
N ALA A 342 8.78 21.14 17.40
CA ALA A 342 9.64 22.02 16.62
C ALA A 342 8.88 22.69 15.47
N ARG A 343 8.11 21.92 14.70
CA ARG A 343 7.27 22.43 13.59
C ARG A 343 6.15 23.35 14.09
N ALA A 344 5.52 23.00 15.21
CA ALA A 344 4.50 23.86 15.81
C ALA A 344 5.09 25.21 16.26
N ASN A 345 6.28 25.20 16.87
CA ASN A 345 6.99 26.43 17.27
C ASN A 345 7.32 27.28 16.05
N GLN A 346 7.86 26.66 15.00
CA GLN A 346 8.18 27.35 13.77
C GLN A 346 6.95 28.02 13.16
N TRP A 347 5.81 27.32 13.11
CA TRP A 347 4.56 27.93 12.63
C TRP A 347 4.09 29.10 13.50
N LEU A 348 4.19 28.99 14.83
CA LEU A 348 3.82 30.08 15.74
C LEU A 348 4.70 31.31 15.56
N THR A 349 6.01 31.12 15.36
CA THR A 349 6.93 32.23 15.10
C THR A 349 6.69 32.83 13.72
N ASP A 350 6.60 32.01 12.67
CA ASP A 350 6.53 32.48 11.28
C ASP A 350 5.16 33.05 10.88
N ARG A 351 4.06 32.54 11.46
CA ARG A 351 2.68 32.89 11.06
C ARG A 351 1.90 33.69 12.10
N LYS A 352 2.34 33.68 13.36
CA LYS A 352 1.65 34.35 14.46
C LYS A 352 2.54 35.37 15.18
N ASP A 353 3.80 35.52 14.77
CA ASP A 353 4.79 36.40 15.39
C ASP A 353 4.96 36.14 16.90
N TRP A 354 4.78 34.88 17.33
CA TRP A 354 4.99 34.52 18.72
C TRP A 354 6.48 34.43 19.05
N THR A 355 6.85 35.03 20.18
CA THR A 355 8.19 34.88 20.76
C THR A 355 8.33 33.54 21.48
N PRO A 356 9.55 32.99 21.59
CA PRO A 356 9.80 31.78 22.38
C PRO A 356 9.23 31.87 23.81
N ASN A 357 9.41 33.01 24.48
CA ASN A 357 8.89 33.24 25.83
C ASN A 357 7.36 33.14 25.91
N ARG A 358 6.62 33.60 24.90
CA ARG A 358 5.16 33.47 24.86
C ARG A 358 4.76 32.01 24.69
N ILE A 359 5.43 31.29 23.77
CA ILE A 359 5.20 29.85 23.53
C ILE A 359 5.40 29.06 24.83
N ASP A 360 6.52 29.30 25.53
CA ASP A 360 6.85 28.62 26.78
C ASP A 360 5.85 28.96 27.88
N ALA A 361 5.48 30.23 28.05
CA ALA A 361 4.47 30.64 29.02
C ALA A 361 3.09 29.99 28.76
N THR A 362 2.68 29.86 27.49
CA THR A 362 1.42 29.16 27.15
C THR A 362 1.51 27.66 27.50
N ARG A 363 2.65 27.01 27.22
CA ARG A 363 2.86 25.59 27.58
C ARG A 363 2.88 25.38 29.09
N ASP A 364 3.50 26.27 29.84
CA ASP A 364 3.47 26.27 31.30
C ASP A 364 2.03 26.40 31.82
N GLY A 365 1.20 27.23 31.19
CA GLY A 365 -0.23 27.30 31.49
C GLY A 365 -0.98 26.00 31.20
N CYS A 366 -0.67 25.30 30.11
CA CYS A 366 -1.20 23.96 29.83
C CYS A 366 -0.75 22.92 30.87
N MET A 367 0.50 22.98 31.32
CA MET A 367 1.01 22.10 32.39
C MET A 367 0.35 22.41 33.73
N ALA A 368 0.12 23.70 34.04
CA ALA A 368 -0.64 24.12 35.21
C ALA A 368 -2.05 23.52 35.22
N LEU A 369 -2.71 23.40 34.05
CA LEU A 369 -3.99 22.71 33.93
C LEU A 369 -3.93 21.23 34.36
N LYS A 370 -2.85 20.50 34.02
CA LYS A 370 -2.67 19.11 34.46
C LYS A 370 -2.54 19.03 35.98
N PHE A 371 -1.80 19.94 36.60
CA PHE A 371 -1.71 20.03 38.06
C PHE A 371 -3.05 20.37 38.70
N ILE A 372 -3.82 21.28 38.11
CA ILE A 372 -5.19 21.59 38.57
C ILE A 372 -6.08 20.34 38.56
N VAL A 373 -6.02 19.53 37.50
CA VAL A 373 -6.80 18.29 37.42
C VAL A 373 -6.32 17.24 38.42
N LEU A 374 -5.01 17.06 38.60
CA LEU A 374 -4.45 16.16 39.61
C LEU A 374 -4.91 16.53 41.01
N TRP A 375 -4.82 17.82 41.35
CA TRP A 375 -5.24 18.34 42.65
C TRP A 375 -6.76 18.19 42.86
N ALA A 376 -7.55 18.49 41.83
CA ALA A 376 -8.99 18.30 41.86
C ALA A 376 -9.38 16.83 42.05
N LYS A 377 -8.67 15.90 41.39
CA LYS A 377 -8.87 14.45 41.59
C LYS A 377 -8.52 14.02 43.02
N HIS A 378 -7.50 14.62 43.63
CA HIS A 378 -7.12 14.34 45.01
C HIS A 378 -8.20 14.80 46.02
N GLN A 379 -8.74 16.01 45.86
CA GLN A 379 -9.74 16.55 46.81
C GLN A 379 -11.17 16.05 46.57
N LEU A 380 -11.59 15.92 45.31
CA LEU A 380 -12.99 15.65 44.95
C LEU A 380 -13.27 14.23 44.49
N THR A 381 -12.23 13.41 44.26
CA THR A 381 -12.29 12.16 43.47
C THR A 381 -12.70 12.40 42.01
N LYS A 382 -12.49 11.41 41.13
CA LYS A 382 -12.85 11.51 39.70
C LYS A 382 -14.36 11.71 39.49
N PRO A 383 -15.28 10.96 40.13
CA PRO A 383 -16.72 11.19 39.99
C PRO A 383 -17.16 12.58 40.48
N GLY A 384 -16.60 13.05 41.61
CA GLY A 384 -16.93 14.38 42.14
C GLY A 384 -16.47 15.51 41.23
N LEU A 385 -15.27 15.40 40.65
CA LEU A 385 -14.78 16.34 39.64
C LEU A 385 -15.69 16.36 38.39
N ALA A 386 -16.12 15.19 37.90
CA ALA A 386 -17.06 15.13 36.77
C ALA A 386 -18.39 15.84 37.09
N GLN A 387 -18.93 15.68 38.31
CA GLN A 387 -20.15 16.34 38.74
C GLN A 387 -19.99 17.87 38.81
N GLU A 388 -18.85 18.36 39.32
CA GLU A 388 -18.53 19.79 39.31
C GLU A 388 -18.41 20.35 37.90
N LEU A 389 -17.78 19.61 36.98
CA LEU A 389 -17.68 19.99 35.57
C LEU A 389 -19.06 20.05 34.90
N ILE A 390 -19.99 19.14 35.20
CA ILE A 390 -21.38 19.20 34.72
C ILE A 390 -22.07 20.47 35.22
N ARG A 391 -21.87 20.86 36.49
CA ARG A 391 -22.43 22.10 37.06
C ARG A 391 -21.93 23.36 36.35
N THR A 392 -20.77 23.31 35.68
CA THR A 392 -20.29 24.43 34.84
C THR A 392 -20.95 24.51 33.46
N GLY A 393 -21.88 23.60 33.15
CA GLY A 393 -22.63 23.56 31.89
C GLY A 393 -22.07 22.60 30.83
N LEU A 394 -21.11 21.72 31.18
CA LEU A 394 -20.61 20.70 30.26
C LEU A 394 -21.59 19.52 30.16
N SER A 395 -21.68 18.90 28.97
CA SER A 395 -22.49 17.69 28.80
C SER A 395 -21.96 16.54 29.68
N PRO A 396 -22.84 15.68 30.23
CA PRO A 396 -22.42 14.59 31.12
C PRO A 396 -21.34 13.67 30.54
N ASP A 397 -21.45 13.32 29.25
CA ASP A 397 -20.47 12.45 28.58
C ASP A 397 -19.09 13.12 28.46
N TYR A 398 -19.07 14.41 28.07
CA TYR A 398 -17.82 15.14 27.93
C TYR A 398 -17.15 15.39 29.30
N ALA A 399 -17.95 15.77 30.31
CA ALA A 399 -17.46 16.04 31.67
C ALA A 399 -16.87 14.80 32.36
N ARG A 400 -17.45 13.61 32.13
CA ARG A 400 -16.94 12.34 32.68
C ARG A 400 -15.57 11.96 32.12
N GLY A 401 -15.33 12.21 30.82
CA GLY A 401 -14.06 11.88 30.16
C GLY A 401 -12.98 12.97 30.28
N LEU A 402 -13.36 14.22 30.50
CA LEU A 402 -12.45 15.37 30.48
C LEU A 402 -11.26 15.26 31.47
N PRO A 403 -11.44 14.83 32.74
CA PRO A 403 -10.32 14.72 33.68
C PRO A 403 -9.24 13.72 33.29
N ASP A 404 -9.57 12.68 32.52
CA ASP A 404 -8.58 11.72 32.04
C ASP A 404 -7.93 12.22 30.76
N ARG A 405 -8.72 12.80 29.86
CA ARG A 405 -8.19 13.41 28.63
C ARG A 405 -7.14 14.48 28.93
N VAL A 406 -7.33 15.32 29.93
CA VAL A 406 -6.36 16.38 30.28
C VAL A 406 -5.01 15.81 30.73
N MET A 407 -5.03 14.62 31.34
CA MET A 407 -3.82 13.95 31.83
C MET A 407 -3.03 13.30 30.71
N ASP A 408 -3.64 13.07 29.55
CA ASP A 408 -3.00 12.47 28.40
C ASP A 408 -1.78 13.29 27.96
N GLU A 409 -0.71 12.62 27.53
CA GLU A 409 0.55 13.31 27.18
C GLU A 409 0.35 14.26 25.99
N ASP A 410 -0.49 13.85 25.06
CA ASP A 410 -0.83 14.57 23.83
C ASP A 410 -2.02 15.53 23.98
N TYR A 411 -2.51 15.73 25.22
CA TYR A 411 -3.62 16.64 25.44
C TYR A 411 -3.26 18.08 25.13
N ILE A 412 -3.91 18.61 24.10
CA ILE A 412 -3.95 20.04 23.81
C ILE A 412 -5.42 20.45 23.86
N ALA A 413 -5.76 21.40 24.73
CA ALA A 413 -7.16 21.63 25.09
C ALA A 413 -8.03 21.94 23.85
N PRO A 414 -9.03 21.09 23.55
CA PRO A 414 -9.73 21.18 22.27
C PRO A 414 -10.79 22.29 22.24
N ARG A 415 -11.29 22.73 23.40
CA ARG A 415 -12.33 23.75 23.49
C ARG A 415 -12.07 24.64 24.68
N ARG A 416 -12.15 25.96 24.48
CA ARG A 416 -12.07 26.98 25.52
C ARG A 416 -13.04 26.67 26.68
N THR A 417 -14.23 26.16 26.37
CA THR A 417 -15.25 25.79 27.37
C THR A 417 -14.79 24.73 28.37
N GLY A 418 -14.08 23.68 27.91
CA GLY A 418 -13.57 22.63 28.80
C GLY A 418 -12.39 23.13 29.64
N PHE A 419 -11.49 23.90 29.03
CA PHE A 419 -10.37 24.55 29.70
C PHE A 419 -10.86 25.48 30.82
N ASP A 420 -11.76 26.42 30.48
CA ASP A 420 -12.33 27.39 31.41
C ASP A 420 -13.15 26.72 32.53
N ALA A 421 -13.81 25.60 32.23
CA ALA A 421 -14.51 24.81 33.25
C ALA A 421 -13.53 24.25 34.29
N ILE A 422 -12.43 23.62 33.86
CA ILE A 422 -11.41 23.09 34.77
C ILE A 422 -10.79 24.20 35.61
N VAL A 423 -10.42 25.33 34.98
CA VAL A 423 -9.85 26.48 35.70
C VAL A 423 -10.84 27.04 36.72
N ARG A 424 -12.14 27.11 36.40
CA ARG A 424 -13.19 27.55 37.34
C ARG A 424 -13.44 26.58 38.48
N VAL A 425 -13.38 25.27 38.23
CA VAL A 425 -13.46 24.26 39.30
C VAL A 425 -12.22 24.36 40.19
N GLY A 426 -11.02 24.39 39.59
CA GLY A 426 -9.75 24.50 40.30
C GLY A 426 -9.67 25.73 41.20
N ALA A 427 -10.15 26.89 40.73
CA ALA A 427 -10.13 28.13 41.50
C ALA A 427 -11.01 28.12 42.76
N ARG A 428 -11.88 27.11 42.93
CA ARG A 428 -12.75 26.93 44.10
C ARG A 428 -12.20 25.91 45.10
N LEU A 429 -11.11 25.22 44.76
CA LEU A 429 -10.48 24.23 45.63
C LEU A 429 -9.61 24.90 46.68
N ASP A 430 -9.32 24.17 47.76
CA ASP A 430 -8.35 24.61 48.76
C ASP A 430 -6.93 24.40 48.22
N TRP A 431 -6.13 25.46 48.14
CA TRP A 431 -4.72 25.42 47.70
C TRP A 431 -3.75 25.69 48.85
N SER A 432 -4.22 25.67 50.10
CA SER A 432 -3.38 25.86 51.26
C SER A 432 -2.21 24.85 51.27
N GLY A 433 -0.98 25.36 51.39
CA GLY A 433 0.25 24.54 51.37
C GLY A 433 0.94 24.40 50.01
N ILE A 434 0.48 25.09 48.96
CA ILE A 434 1.14 25.12 47.65
C ILE A 434 1.56 26.57 47.31
N ASP A 435 2.87 26.80 47.19
CA ASP A 435 3.44 28.15 46.94
C ASP A 435 3.31 28.65 45.48
N ARG A 436 2.78 27.83 44.56
CA ARG A 436 2.74 28.14 43.13
C ARG A 436 1.32 28.44 42.64
N ASP A 437 1.12 29.61 42.02
CA ASP A 437 -0.20 30.02 41.49
C ASP A 437 -0.49 29.41 40.11
N PHE A 438 -0.85 28.12 40.12
CA PHE A 438 -1.24 27.38 38.92
C PHE A 438 -2.48 27.97 38.23
N ILE A 439 -3.40 28.57 38.99
CA ILE A 439 -4.64 29.14 38.45
C ILE A 439 -4.34 30.38 37.62
N ALA A 440 -3.49 31.28 38.10
CA ALA A 440 -3.07 32.45 37.34
C ALA A 440 -2.33 32.07 36.05
N ALA A 441 -1.41 31.10 36.12
CA ALA A 441 -0.69 30.60 34.94
C ALA A 441 -1.65 30.01 33.89
N ALA A 442 -2.60 29.18 34.30
CA ALA A 442 -3.59 28.62 33.38
C ALA A 442 -4.50 29.70 32.78
N ARG A 443 -4.94 30.69 33.56
CA ARG A 443 -5.75 31.82 33.05
C ARG A 443 -5.00 32.67 32.04
N ALA A 444 -3.72 32.96 32.28
CA ALA A 444 -2.90 33.75 31.37
C ALA A 444 -2.73 33.08 30.00
N ALA A 445 -2.72 31.74 29.95
CA ALA A 445 -2.63 30.98 28.71
C ALA A 445 -3.96 30.81 27.96
N ALA A 446 -5.12 31.11 28.58
CA ALA A 446 -6.43 30.70 28.08
C ALA A 446 -6.75 31.16 26.65
N ASP A 447 -6.39 32.40 26.30
CA ASP A 447 -6.62 32.97 24.96
C ASP A 447 -5.64 32.43 23.91
N ASP A 448 -4.48 31.92 24.35
CA ASP A 448 -3.38 31.45 23.49
C ASP A 448 -3.50 29.95 23.17
N VAL A 449 -4.09 29.15 24.06
CA VAL A 449 -4.25 27.69 23.93
C VAL A 449 -4.90 27.25 22.59
N PRO A 450 -5.96 27.90 22.08
CA PRO A 450 -6.52 27.53 20.77
C PRO A 450 -5.52 27.70 19.62
N THR A 451 -4.69 28.73 19.68
CA THR A 451 -3.65 28.99 18.66
C THR A 451 -2.52 27.98 18.76
N LEU A 452 -2.08 27.65 19.99
CA LEU A 452 -1.11 26.57 20.23
C LEU A 452 -1.63 25.23 19.68
N ARG A 453 -2.91 24.92 19.87
CA ARG A 453 -3.55 23.74 19.28
C ARG A 453 -3.51 23.74 17.76
N ALA A 454 -3.89 24.86 17.14
CA ALA A 454 -3.85 24.99 15.68
C ALA A 454 -2.43 24.76 15.14
N ALA A 455 -1.40 25.22 15.86
CA ALA A 455 0.00 24.99 15.49
C ALA A 455 0.37 23.50 15.51
N HIS A 456 -0.02 22.77 16.55
CA HIS A 456 0.21 21.33 16.63
C HIS A 456 -0.57 20.53 15.57
N GLN A 457 -1.80 20.94 15.26
CA GLN A 457 -2.57 20.35 14.16
C GLN A 457 -1.87 20.59 12.82
N HIS A 458 -1.40 21.81 12.59
CA HIS A 458 -0.64 22.15 11.39
C HIS A 458 0.66 21.36 11.28
N ALA A 459 1.37 21.16 12.40
CA ALA A 459 2.56 20.30 12.45
C ALA A 459 2.23 18.85 12.05
N GLY A 460 1.13 18.29 12.54
CA GLY A 460 0.63 16.97 12.12
C GLY A 460 0.32 16.90 10.63
N ASP A 461 -0.34 17.93 10.08
CA ASP A 461 -0.62 18.02 8.64
C ASP A 461 0.66 18.15 7.79
N MET A 462 1.69 18.84 8.30
CA MET A 462 3.02 18.90 7.68
C MET A 462 3.69 17.53 7.66
N VAL A 463 3.72 16.82 8.80
CA VAL A 463 4.26 15.45 8.88
C VAL A 463 3.56 14.53 7.89
N HIS A 464 2.23 14.59 7.80
CA HIS A 464 1.47 13.80 6.82
C HIS A 464 1.82 14.13 5.37
N ARG A 465 2.09 15.40 5.05
CA ARG A 465 2.55 15.79 3.71
C ARG A 465 3.95 15.25 3.42
N ASP A 466 4.86 15.36 4.37
CA ASP A 466 6.24 14.89 4.19
C ASP A 466 6.28 13.36 4.06
N LEU A 467 5.52 12.64 4.88
CA LEU A 467 5.34 11.18 4.73
C LEU A 467 4.80 10.81 3.35
N ARG A 468 3.82 11.56 2.83
CA ARG A 468 3.31 11.36 1.48
C ARG A 468 4.36 11.67 0.42
N ASP A 469 5.20 12.67 0.63
CA ASP A 469 6.29 13.02 -0.28
C ASP A 469 7.36 11.93 -0.31
N ARG A 470 7.63 11.25 0.81
CA ARG A 470 8.49 10.06 0.84
C ARG A 470 7.94 8.91 0.00
N LEU A 471 6.63 8.76 -0.13
CA LEU A 471 6.06 7.72 -0.99
C LEU A 471 6.29 8.00 -2.48
N ARG A 472 6.66 9.22 -2.89
CA ARG A 472 6.81 9.56 -4.32
C ARG A 472 7.98 8.86 -5.00
N ASP A 473 9.01 8.48 -4.26
CA ASP A 473 10.17 7.77 -4.82
C ASP A 473 9.85 6.33 -5.24
N ARG A 474 8.70 5.80 -4.80
CA ARG A 474 8.21 4.45 -5.09
C ARG A 474 9.18 3.34 -4.68
N ALA A 475 10.13 3.61 -3.77
CA ALA A 475 11.04 2.58 -3.25
C ALA A 475 10.31 1.42 -2.55
N TRP A 476 9.07 1.66 -2.11
CA TRP A 476 8.17 0.68 -1.50
C TRP A 476 7.48 -0.26 -2.50
N GLU A 477 7.49 0.07 -3.79
CA GLU A 477 6.65 -0.55 -4.82
C GLU A 477 6.91 -2.06 -4.95
N ASP A 478 8.17 -2.42 -5.01
CA ASP A 478 8.62 -3.81 -5.17
C ASP A 478 8.23 -4.67 -3.99
N ALA A 479 8.37 -4.13 -2.77
CA ALA A 479 7.98 -4.82 -1.54
C ALA A 479 6.47 -5.08 -1.50
N VAL A 480 5.62 -4.08 -1.80
CA VAL A 480 4.16 -4.28 -1.85
C VAL A 480 3.77 -5.27 -2.95
N THR A 481 4.41 -5.20 -4.11
CA THR A 481 4.12 -6.05 -5.27
C THR A 481 4.54 -7.51 -5.06
N THR A 482 5.46 -7.73 -4.14
CA THR A 482 6.09 -9.02 -3.82
C THR A 482 5.44 -9.67 -2.61
N ASN A 483 5.45 -8.96 -1.50
CA ASN A 483 5.03 -9.44 -0.19
C ASN A 483 3.56 -9.13 0.11
N GLY A 484 2.94 -8.28 -0.72
CA GLY A 484 1.66 -7.66 -0.41
C GLY A 484 1.77 -6.49 0.57
N TRP A 485 2.96 -6.17 1.09
CA TRP A 485 3.14 -5.07 2.04
C TRP A 485 4.54 -4.45 2.00
N ALA A 486 4.66 -3.21 2.47
CA ALA A 486 5.91 -2.49 2.67
C ALA A 486 5.81 -1.59 3.91
N LEU A 487 6.87 -1.55 4.71
CA LEU A 487 7.00 -0.63 5.84
C LEU A 487 7.93 0.52 5.45
N ILE A 488 7.42 1.74 5.49
CA ILE A 488 8.21 2.97 5.32
C ILE A 488 8.47 3.52 6.71
N SER A 489 9.72 3.43 7.15
CA SER A 489 10.13 3.91 8.46
C SER A 489 10.84 5.25 8.41
N ASP A 490 10.53 6.09 9.39
CA ASP A 490 11.18 7.37 9.64
C ASP A 490 11.29 7.64 11.14
N ASP A 491 12.51 7.80 11.64
CA ASP A 491 12.75 8.06 13.07
C ASP A 491 12.11 9.38 13.55
N THR A 492 11.79 10.30 12.63
CA THR A 492 11.21 11.61 12.94
C THR A 492 9.73 11.69 12.59
N LEU A 493 9.34 11.20 11.41
CA LEU A 493 7.97 11.32 10.90
C LEU A 493 7.06 10.16 11.36
N GLY A 494 7.63 9.08 11.85
CA GLY A 494 6.93 7.83 12.19
C GLY A 494 6.85 6.87 11.01
N ASP A 495 6.14 5.77 11.24
CA ASP A 495 6.08 4.64 10.32
C ASP A 495 4.74 4.58 9.58
N VAL A 496 4.84 4.24 8.29
CA VAL A 496 3.70 3.97 7.42
C VAL A 496 3.80 2.55 6.89
N LEU A 497 2.82 1.73 7.22
CA LEU A 497 2.62 0.43 6.62
C LEU A 497 1.70 0.56 5.41
N LEU A 498 2.20 0.18 4.25
CA LEU A 498 1.41 -0.05 3.05
C LEU A 498 1.09 -1.53 2.99
N SER A 499 -0.19 -1.91 2.98
CA SER A 499 -0.56 -3.32 2.91
C SER A 499 -1.76 -3.55 2.02
N THR A 500 -1.65 -4.51 1.11
CA THR A 500 -2.75 -4.98 0.29
C THR A 500 -3.86 -5.54 1.17
N VAL A 501 -5.10 -5.20 0.88
CA VAL A 501 -6.30 -5.69 1.54
C VAL A 501 -6.50 -7.13 1.10
N VAL A 502 -6.54 -7.98 2.12
CA VAL A 502 -6.61 -9.43 2.06
C VAL A 502 -7.97 -9.96 2.51
N VAL A 503 -8.81 -9.22 3.20
CA VAL A 503 -10.25 -9.56 3.34
C VAL A 503 -10.97 -8.32 3.83
N VAL A 504 -12.23 -8.17 3.45
CA VAL A 504 -13.16 -7.25 4.10
C VAL A 504 -14.27 -8.10 4.72
N ASP A 505 -14.14 -8.40 6.01
CA ASP A 505 -15.06 -9.28 6.75
C ASP A 505 -16.09 -8.45 7.51
N GLY A 506 -17.35 -8.86 7.34
CA GLY A 506 -18.61 -8.16 7.59
C GLY A 506 -18.58 -7.05 8.63
N THR A 507 -19.35 -7.21 9.71
CA THR A 507 -19.40 -6.22 10.80
C THR A 507 -19.37 -6.97 12.11
N HIS A 508 -18.47 -6.57 12.99
CA HIS A 508 -18.24 -7.18 14.29
C HIS A 508 -18.34 -6.14 15.40
N PRO A 509 -18.84 -6.52 16.59
CA PRO A 509 -18.69 -5.67 17.76
C PRO A 509 -17.23 -5.64 18.18
N VAL A 510 -16.66 -4.44 18.28
CA VAL A 510 -15.29 -4.22 18.81
C VAL A 510 -15.29 -3.10 19.83
N PRO A 511 -14.38 -3.12 20.83
CA PRO A 511 -14.27 -2.01 21.78
C PRO A 511 -13.99 -0.70 21.04
N ARG A 512 -14.69 0.40 21.38
CA ARG A 512 -14.47 1.72 20.75
C ARG A 512 -13.00 2.14 20.75
N ALA A 513 -12.24 1.77 21.79
CA ALA A 513 -10.82 2.06 21.90
C ALA A 513 -9.96 1.52 20.74
N TRP A 514 -10.44 0.50 20.02
CA TRP A 514 -9.73 -0.10 18.88
C TRP A 514 -9.89 0.68 17.57
N LEU A 515 -10.89 1.58 17.48
CA LEU A 515 -11.20 2.33 16.25
C LEU A 515 -10.37 3.63 16.11
N GLY A 516 -9.41 3.83 17.00
CA GLY A 516 -8.68 5.09 17.13
C GLY A 516 -9.55 6.22 17.70
N VAL A 517 -8.94 7.38 17.91
CA VAL A 517 -9.66 8.55 18.45
C VAL A 517 -10.55 9.13 17.35
N PRO A 518 -11.87 9.33 17.57
CA PRO A 518 -12.72 9.95 16.58
C PRO A 518 -12.15 11.33 16.21
N LYS A 519 -11.91 11.56 14.92
CA LYS A 519 -11.82 12.93 14.42
C LYS A 519 -13.17 13.56 14.73
N LEU A 520 -13.20 14.48 15.69
CA LEU A 520 -14.33 15.38 15.87
C LEU A 520 -14.64 15.95 14.49
N GLN A 521 -15.80 15.60 13.93
CA GLN A 521 -16.31 16.30 12.77
C GLN A 521 -16.30 17.78 13.11
N GLU A 522 -15.59 18.54 12.28
CA GLU A 522 -15.75 19.98 12.21
C GLU A 522 -17.17 20.24 11.73
N ASP A 523 -18.11 20.34 12.67
CA ASP A 523 -19.28 21.18 12.43
C ASP A 523 -18.74 22.59 12.21
N ARG A 524 -18.95 23.05 10.97
CA ARG A 524 -18.53 24.34 10.42
C ARG A 524 -18.83 25.54 11.32
#